data_AF-M8AZ61-F1
#
_entry.id   AF-M8AZ61-F1
#
_cell.length_a   1.000
_cell.length_b   1.000
_cell.length_c   1.000
_cell.angle_alpha   90.00
_cell.angle_beta   90.00
_cell.angle_gamma   90.00
#
_symmetry.space_group_name_H-M   'P 1'
#
loop_
_entity.id
_entity.type
_entity.pdbx_description
1 polymer ?
#
loop_
_entity_poly.entity_id
_entity_poly.type
_entity_poly.pdbx_seq_one_letter_code
_entity_poly.pdbx_strand_id
1 'polypeptide(L)'
;MAAQAVGNSVSEFQSGFSDMRSDMAARVSFKYGCTRGVAGAPFFFVNGFLQPGGGSPIDFSTWTSILEPLVAHHGQTIEMLTSV
;
A
#
# COMPACT_ATOMS: atom_id res chain seq x y z
N MET A 1 5.77 0.50 23.34
CA MET A 1 6.16 -0.57 22.40
C MET A 1 5.91 -0.17 20.94
N ALA A 2 4.68 0.13 20.48
CA ALA A 2 4.47 0.61 19.11
C ALA A 2 5.01 2.05 18.86
N ALA A 3 4.61 3.04 19.67
CA ALA A 3 5.08 4.43 19.52
C ALA A 3 6.63 4.60 19.55
N GLN A 4 7.29 3.87 20.45
CA GLN A 4 8.76 3.81 20.53
C GLN A 4 9.42 3.24 19.27
N ALA A 5 8.74 2.37 18.53
CA ALA A 5 9.26 1.77 17.29
C ALA A 5 9.05 2.68 16.05
N VAL A 6 8.05 3.57 16.07
CA VAL A 6 7.74 4.50 14.95
C VAL A 6 8.29 5.92 15.14
N GLY A 7 8.95 6.23 16.26
CA GLY A 7 9.61 7.53 16.47
C GLY A 7 8.70 8.69 16.86
N ASN A 8 7.43 8.42 17.20
CA ASN A 8 6.49 9.42 17.74
C ASN A 8 6.45 9.38 19.26
N SER A 9 6.05 10.49 19.90
CA SER A 9 5.81 10.46 21.34
C SER A 9 4.67 9.49 21.67
N VAL A 10 4.77 8.82 22.83
CA VAL A 10 3.72 7.88 23.29
C VAL A 10 2.37 8.58 23.39
N SER A 11 2.35 9.85 23.82
CA SER A 11 1.16 10.69 23.92
C SER A 11 0.51 10.96 22.57
N GLU A 12 1.28 11.27 21.53
CA GLU A 12 0.74 11.50 20.18
C GLU A 12 0.11 10.21 19.64
N PHE A 13 0.81 9.08 19.76
CA PHE A 13 0.28 7.78 19.33
C PHE A 13 -1.03 7.42 20.04
N GLN A 14 -1.10 7.64 21.36
CA GLN A 14 -2.31 7.41 22.13
C GLN A 14 -3.46 8.35 21.73
N SER A 15 -3.15 9.64 21.52
CA SER A 15 -4.15 10.63 21.11
C SER A 15 -4.75 10.31 19.74
N GLY A 16 -3.99 9.69 18.84
CA GLY A 16 -4.44 9.26 17.52
C GLY A 16 -5.63 8.29 17.54
N PHE A 17 -5.80 7.50 18.61
CA PHE A 17 -6.98 6.61 18.76
C PHE A 17 -8.28 7.35 19.01
N SER A 18 -8.23 8.61 19.44
CA SER A 18 -9.40 9.48 19.63
C SER A 18 -9.46 10.62 18.61
N ASP A 19 -8.51 10.68 17.67
CA ASP A 19 -8.47 11.69 16.62
C ASP A 19 -9.49 11.37 15.51
N MET A 20 -10.33 12.35 15.19
CA MET A 20 -11.40 12.21 14.20
C MET A 20 -10.87 11.93 12.78
N ARG A 21 -9.68 12.44 12.44
CA ARG A 21 -9.11 12.22 11.10
C ARG A 21 -8.64 10.78 10.95
N SER A 22 -8.01 10.24 11.98
CA SER A 22 -7.58 8.85 12.05
C SER A 22 -8.77 7.88 12.00
N ASP A 23 -9.85 8.15 12.76
CA ASP A 23 -11.10 7.38 12.67
C ASP A 23 -11.70 7.42 11.26
N MET A 24 -11.82 8.61 10.66
CA MET A 24 -12.36 8.76 9.31
C MET A 24 -11.52 8.03 8.26
N ALA A 25 -10.19 8.15 8.31
CA ALA A 25 -9.28 7.46 7.40
C ALA A 25 -9.40 5.94 7.51
N ALA A 26 -9.50 5.40 8.73
CA ALA A 26 -9.70 3.97 8.97
C ALA A 26 -11.03 3.49 8.37
N ARG A 27 -12.13 4.24 8.58
CA ARG A 27 -13.45 3.90 8.01
C ARG A 27 -13.47 3.93 6.49
N VAL A 28 -12.87 4.94 5.88
CA VAL A 28 -12.77 5.04 4.42
C VAL A 28 -11.95 3.88 3.87
N SER A 29 -10.82 3.55 4.50
CA SER A 29 -9.95 2.44 4.08
C SER A 29 -10.65 1.09 4.18
N PHE A 30 -11.40 0.85 5.27
CA PHE A 30 -12.19 -0.37 5.44
C PHE A 30 -13.25 -0.51 4.34
N LYS A 31 -14.04 0.55 4.12
CA LYS A 31 -15.07 0.56 3.06
C LYS A 31 -14.45 0.36 1.68
N TYR A 32 -13.32 1.01 1.40
CA TYR A 32 -12.59 0.82 0.15
C TYR A 32 -12.22 -0.65 -0.03
N GLY A 33 -11.64 -1.30 0.98
CA GLY A 33 -11.38 -2.74 0.97
C GLY A 33 -12.62 -3.58 0.61
N CYS A 34 -13.76 -3.30 1.24
CA CYS A 34 -15.04 -3.98 0.93
C CYS A 34 -15.44 -3.80 -0.54
N THR A 35 -15.34 -2.58 -1.10
CA THR A 35 -15.67 -2.34 -2.52
C THR A 35 -14.76 -3.07 -3.50
N ARG A 36 -13.58 -3.52 -3.02
CA ARG A 36 -12.58 -4.23 -3.79
C ARG A 36 -12.63 -5.74 -3.57
N GLY A 37 -13.65 -6.25 -2.86
CA GLY A 37 -13.82 -7.67 -2.59
C GLY A 37 -12.81 -8.26 -1.59
N VAL A 38 -12.16 -7.42 -0.79
CA VAL A 38 -11.21 -7.87 0.23
C VAL A 38 -11.97 -8.58 1.36
N ALA A 39 -11.75 -9.88 1.49
CA ALA A 39 -12.37 -10.73 2.51
C ALA A 39 -11.42 -11.12 3.65
N GLY A 40 -10.15 -10.71 3.56
CA GLY A 40 -9.10 -11.01 4.55
C GLY A 40 -7.84 -10.20 4.27
N ALA A 41 -6.74 -10.51 4.93
CA ALA A 41 -5.47 -9.85 4.71
C ALA A 41 -4.30 -10.85 4.71
N PRO A 42 -3.29 -10.66 3.86
CA PRO A 42 -3.13 -9.52 2.93
C PRO A 42 -3.83 -9.72 1.57
N PHE A 43 -4.30 -8.62 0.97
CA PHE A 43 -4.74 -8.53 -0.43
C PHE A 43 -3.97 -7.38 -1.08
N PHE A 44 -3.32 -7.65 -2.22
CA PHE A 44 -2.49 -6.68 -2.90
C PHE A 44 -3.10 -6.25 -4.22
N PHE A 45 -3.02 -4.96 -4.51
CA PHE A 45 -3.46 -4.38 -5.78
C PHE A 45 -2.34 -3.54 -6.37
N VAL A 46 -2.05 -3.73 -7.65
CA VAL A 46 -1.12 -2.89 -8.42
C VAL A 46 -1.91 -2.29 -9.57
N ASN A 47 -1.89 -0.96 -9.68
CA ASN A 47 -2.68 -0.19 -10.67
C ASN A 47 -4.17 -0.57 -10.72
N GLY A 48 -4.75 -0.95 -9.58
CA GLY A 48 -6.15 -1.36 -9.51
C GLY A 48 -6.43 -2.80 -9.95
N PHE A 49 -5.42 -3.63 -10.19
CA PHE A 49 -5.59 -5.06 -10.48
C PHE A 49 -5.18 -5.90 -9.27
N LEU A 50 -6.03 -6.87 -8.90
CA LEU A 50 -5.76 -7.81 -7.82
C LEU A 50 -4.57 -8.70 -8.18
N GLN A 51 -3.61 -8.83 -7.27
CA GLN A 51 -2.45 -9.69 -7.45
C GLN A 51 -2.73 -11.14 -7.05
N PRO A 52 -1.96 -12.12 -7.57
CA PRO A 52 -2.11 -13.53 -7.23
C PRO A 52 -1.96 -13.81 -5.73
N GLY A 53 -2.56 -14.89 -5.25
CA GLY A 53 -2.39 -15.36 -3.86
C GLY A 53 -3.34 -14.77 -2.82
N GLY A 54 -4.38 -14.01 -3.24
CA GLY A 54 -5.35 -13.32 -2.39
C GLY A 54 -5.58 -13.94 -0.99
N GLY A 55 -5.24 -13.18 0.06
CA GLY A 55 -5.28 -13.63 1.44
C GLY A 55 -3.95 -14.19 1.96
N SER A 56 -2.93 -14.33 1.10
CA SER A 56 -1.60 -14.83 1.47
C SER A 56 -0.50 -13.81 1.15
N PRO A 57 0.57 -13.73 1.96
CA PRO A 57 1.74 -12.92 1.64
C PRO A 57 2.36 -13.30 0.29
N ILE A 58 2.83 -12.29 -0.44
CA ILE A 58 3.58 -12.43 -1.69
C ILE A 58 5.07 -12.30 -1.36
N ASP A 59 5.90 -13.19 -1.91
CA ASP A 59 7.36 -13.15 -1.70
C ASP A 59 8.05 -12.05 -2.51
N PHE A 60 9.31 -11.77 -2.16
CA PHE A 60 10.10 -10.72 -2.81
C PHE A 60 10.25 -10.95 -4.32
N SER A 61 10.56 -12.18 -4.75
CA SER A 61 10.71 -12.52 -6.17
C SER A 61 9.45 -12.24 -6.99
N THR A 62 8.27 -12.54 -6.43
CA THR A 62 6.98 -12.31 -7.06
C THR A 62 6.67 -10.82 -7.10
N TRP A 63 6.99 -10.06 -6.05
CA TRP A 63 6.89 -8.59 -6.10
C TRP A 63 7.76 -7.98 -7.18
N THR A 64 9.02 -8.42 -7.29
CA THR A 64 9.94 -7.93 -8.31
C THR A 64 9.40 -8.23 -9.71
N SER A 65 8.89 -9.44 -9.96
CA SER A 65 8.34 -9.79 -11.28
C SER A 65 7.07 -9.03 -11.66
N ILE A 66 6.25 -8.62 -10.67
CA ILE A 66 5.07 -7.77 -10.88
C ILE A 66 5.49 -6.32 -11.19
N LEU A 67 6.44 -5.78 -10.43
CA LEU A 67 6.77 -4.35 -10.48
C LEU A 67 7.77 -4.00 -11.57
N GLU A 68 8.82 -4.81 -11.80
CA GLU A 68 9.90 -4.49 -12.74
C GLU A 68 9.41 -4.10 -14.14
N PRO A 69 8.48 -4.85 -14.78
CA PRO A 69 7.98 -4.46 -16.11
C PRO A 69 7.27 -3.10 -16.10
N LEU A 70 6.59 -2.75 -15.01
CA LEU A 70 5.85 -1.49 -14.88
C LEU A 70 6.78 -0.29 -14.70
N VAL A 71 7.95 -0.48 -14.09
CA VAL A 71 8.94 0.60 -13.90
C VAL A 71 9.91 0.71 -15.08
N ALA A 72 10.30 -0.41 -15.69
CA ALA A 72 11.22 -0.43 -16.83
C ALA A 72 10.69 0.35 -18.04
N HIS A 73 9.37 0.28 -18.30
CA HIS A 73 8.75 1.05 -19.38
C HIS A 73 8.72 2.57 -19.15
N HIS A 74 8.76 3.02 -17.89
CA HIS A 74 8.84 4.45 -17.59
C HIS A 74 10.26 5.01 -17.76
N GLY A 75 11.30 4.21 -17.48
CA GLY A 75 12.70 4.61 -17.70
C GLY A 75 13.02 4.86 -19.18
N GLN A 76 12.61 3.94 -20.06
CA GLN A 76 12.84 4.06 -21.51
C GLN A 76 12.05 5.22 -22.14
N THR A 77 10.85 5.52 -21.63
CA THR A 77 10.03 6.63 -22.12
C THR A 77 10.63 7.99 -21.73
N ILE A 78 11.19 8.11 -20.52
CA ILE A 78 11.89 9.32 -20.10
C ILE A 78 13.17 9.51 -20.92
N GLU A 79 13.98 8.47 -21.13
CA GLU A 79 15.19 8.56 -21.97
C GLU A 79 14.89 8.97 -23.42
N MET A 80 13.80 8.47 -24.01
CA MET A 80 13.34 8.90 -25.34
C MET A 80 12.87 10.36 -25.37
N LEU A 81 12.19 10.84 -24.33
CA LEU A 81 11.67 12.21 -24.26
C LEU A 81 12.74 13.26 -23.91
N THR A 82 13.85 12.86 -23.29
CA THR A 82 14.97 13.76 -22.97
C THR A 82 16.09 13.73 -24.01
N SER A 83 16.02 12.85 -25.01
CA SER A 83 17.00 12.75 -26.10
C SER A 83 16.65 13.60 -27.33
N VAL A 84 15.77 14.59 -27.18
CA VAL A 84 15.34 15.52 -28.26
C VAL A 84 15.94 16.91 -28.06
#